data_AF-A0A7C2ZMC4-F1
#
_entry.id   AF-A0A7C2ZMC4-F1
#
_cell.length_a   1.000
_cell.length_b   1.000
_cell.length_c   1.000
_cell.angle_alpha   90.00
_cell.angle_beta   90.00
_cell.angle_gamma   90.00
#
_symmetry.space_group_name_H-M   'P 1'
#
loop_
_entity.id
_entity.type
_entity.pdbx_description
1 polymer ?
#
loop_
_entity_poly.entity_id
_entity_poly.type
_entity_poly.pdbx_seq_one_letter_code
_entity_poly.pdbx_strand_id
1 'polypeptide(L)'
;MPQTRTYIAVDLGAESGRVILGEVADGRLTLKEIHRFANGPVDVAGTLRWDFDRLLAEVKTGIGKAAKATQSPPVGIGIDTWGVDFGLLDAEGRLIEPPYHYRDSRTQGML
;
A
#
# COMPACT_ATOMS: atom_id res chain seq x y z
N MET A 1 7.76 33.18 -3.50
CA MET A 1 7.39 31.95 -4.21
C MET A 1 6.36 31.23 -3.37
N PRO A 2 5.19 30.84 -3.89
CA PRO A 2 4.29 29.97 -3.13
C PRO A 2 4.96 28.63 -2.83
N GLN A 3 4.78 28.15 -1.61
CA GLN A 3 5.41 26.92 -1.14
C GLN A 3 4.62 25.72 -1.64
N THR A 4 5.14 25.05 -2.68
CA THR A 4 4.60 23.76 -3.13
C THR A 4 4.92 22.69 -2.09
N ARG A 5 3.90 21.99 -1.60
CA ARG A 5 4.05 20.84 -0.69
C ARG A 5 3.62 19.58 -1.40
N THR A 6 4.44 18.55 -1.36
CA THR A 6 4.17 17.26 -2.01
C THR A 6 3.94 16.16 -0.99
N TYR A 7 2.96 15.30 -1.25
CA TYR A 7 2.59 14.16 -0.40
C TYR A 7 2.50 12.91 -1.26
N ILE A 8 2.80 11.75 -0.67
CA ILE A 8 2.61 10.46 -1.34
C ILE A 8 1.41 9.77 -0.69
N ALA A 9 0.43 9.37 -1.50
CA ALA A 9 -0.66 8.49 -1.07
C ALA A 9 -0.44 7.10 -1.67
N VAL A 10 -0.51 6.07 -0.83
CA VAL A 10 -0.49 4.66 -1.21
C VAL A 10 -1.87 4.09 -0.91
N ASP A 11 -2.59 3.71 -1.95
CA ASP A 11 -3.94 3.17 -1.85
C ASP A 11 -3.90 1.71 -2.31
N LEU A 12 -4.16 0.79 -1.39
CA LEU A 12 -4.17 -0.65 -1.63
C LEU A 12 -5.61 -1.18 -1.57
N GLY A 13 -6.18 -1.48 -2.73
CA GLY A 13 -7.42 -2.23 -2.86
C GLY A 13 -7.16 -3.73 -2.99
N ALA A 14 -8.21 -4.55 -2.86
CA ALA A 14 -8.09 -6.01 -2.93
C ALA A 14 -7.58 -6.54 -4.29
N GLU A 15 -7.76 -5.77 -5.37
CA GLU A 15 -7.40 -6.18 -6.74
C GLU A 15 -6.31 -5.31 -7.38
N SER A 16 -6.02 -4.15 -6.81
CA SER A 16 -4.95 -3.28 -7.32
C SER A 16 -4.40 -2.37 -6.23
N GLY A 17 -3.15 -1.96 -6.39
CA GLY A 17 -2.53 -0.91 -5.59
C GLY A 17 -2.08 0.26 -6.45
N ARG A 18 -2.06 1.45 -5.86
CA ARG A 18 -1.67 2.71 -6.49
C ARG A 18 -0.75 3.52 -5.58
N VAL A 19 0.19 4.22 -6.21
CA VAL A 19 0.93 5.30 -5.57
C VAL A 19 0.65 6.60 -6.33
N ILE A 20 0.13 7.59 -5.61
CA ILE A 20 -0.30 8.89 -6.12
C ILE A 20 0.58 9.97 -5.48
N LEU A 21 1.13 10.84 -6.32
CA LEU A 21 1.77 12.08 -5.88
C LEU A 21 0.72 13.18 -5.82
N GLY A 22 0.54 13.77 -4.64
CA GLY A 22 -0.32 14.94 -4.44
C GLY A 22 0.51 16.19 -4.24
N GLU A 23 0.25 17.23 -5.02
CA GLU A 23 0.89 18.54 -4.90
C GLU A 23 -0.12 19.58 -4.45
N VAL A 24 0.20 20.31 -3.39
CA VAL A 24 -0.61 21.41 -2.85
C VAL A 24 0.15 22.72 -3.02
N ALA A 25 -0.36 23.59 -3.88
CA ALA A 25 0.17 24.93 -4.13
C ALA A 25 -0.98 25.88 -4.46
N ASP A 26 -0.91 27.13 -3.97
CA ASP A 26 -1.89 28.19 -4.29
C ASP A 26 -3.36 27.79 -4.08
N GLY A 27 -3.64 27.03 -3.01
CA GLY A 27 -4.98 26.54 -2.68
C GLY A 27 -5.52 25.45 -3.62
N ARG A 28 -4.68 24.89 -4.49
CA ARG A 28 -5.03 23.84 -5.44
C ARG A 28 -4.34 22.53 -5.09
N LEU A 29 -5.06 21.43 -5.29
CA LEU A 29 -4.55 20.07 -5.23
C LEU A 29 -4.42 19.52 -6.65
N THR A 30 -3.23 19.06 -7.00
CA THR A 30 -2.98 18.31 -8.24
C THR A 30 -2.58 16.88 -7.88
N LEU A 31 -3.14 15.89 -8.56
CA LEU A 31 -2.85 14.49 -8.35
C LEU A 31 -2.22 13.88 -9.59
N LYS A 32 -1.19 13.06 -9.40
CA LYS A 32 -0.56 12.29 -10.47
C LYS A 32 -0.40 10.84 -10.02
N GLU A 33 -0.99 9.91 -10.78
CA GLU A 33 -0.71 8.49 -10.59
C GLU A 33 0.72 8.20 -11.04
N ILE A 34 1.56 7.74 -10.11
CA ILE A 34 2.98 7.49 -10.34
C ILE A 34 3.23 6.00 -10.62
N HIS A 35 2.46 5.15 -9.96
CA HIS A 35 2.64 3.70 -10.04
C HIS A 35 1.31 3.00 -9.79
N ARG A 36 1.06 1.94 -10.55
CA ARG A 36 -0.09 1.05 -10.41
C ARG A 36 0.38 -0.37 -10.60
N PHE A 37 -0.15 -1.26 -9.79
CA PHE A 37 0.16 -2.68 -9.83
C PHE A 37 -1.07 -3.51 -9.48
N ALA A 38 -1.12 -4.75 -9.98
CA ALA A 38 -2.16 -5.70 -9.61
C ALA A 38 -1.94 -6.16 -8.16
N ASN A 39 -3.03 -6.31 -7.42
CA ASN A 39 -3.09 -6.96 -6.12
C ASN A 39 -4.01 -8.18 -6.23
N GLY A 40 -3.79 -9.17 -5.39
CA GLY A 40 -4.64 -10.34 -5.32
C GLY A 40 -4.06 -11.39 -4.39
N PRO A 41 -4.89 -12.35 -3.97
CA PRO A 41 -4.42 -13.42 -3.13
C PRO A 41 -3.51 -14.39 -3.88
N VAL A 42 -2.71 -15.10 -3.08
CA VAL A 42 -1.93 -16.26 -3.51
C VAL A 42 -2.38 -17.48 -2.71
N ASP A 43 -2.42 -18.65 -3.36
CA ASP A 43 -2.62 -19.93 -2.66
C ASP A 43 -1.29 -20.36 -2.05
N VAL A 44 -1.30 -20.56 -0.73
CA VAL A 44 -0.18 -21.08 0.05
C VAL A 44 -0.67 -22.31 0.78
N ALA A 45 -0.35 -23.48 0.22
CA ALA A 45 -0.70 -24.79 0.76
C ALA A 45 -2.21 -24.93 1.06
N GLY A 46 -3.06 -24.47 0.14
CA GLY A 46 -4.53 -24.54 0.28
C GLY A 46 -5.14 -23.46 1.16
N THR A 47 -4.34 -22.46 1.58
CA THR A 47 -4.83 -21.25 2.24
C THR A 47 -4.62 -20.04 1.36
N LEU A 48 -5.59 -19.13 1.39
CA LEU A 48 -5.57 -17.88 0.65
C LEU A 48 -4.83 -16.82 1.48
N ARG A 49 -3.70 -16.33 0.97
CA ARG A 49 -2.83 -15.36 1.65
C ARG A 49 -2.61 -14.11 0.81
N TRP A 50 -2.25 -13.00 1.46
CA TRP A 50 -1.70 -11.83 0.78
C TRP A 50 -0.21 -12.03 0.51
N ASP A 51 0.22 -11.75 -0.72
CA ASP A 51 1.63 -11.67 -1.09
C ASP A 51 2.25 -10.37 -0.54
N PHE A 52 2.52 -10.37 0.78
CA PHE A 52 2.98 -9.20 1.50
C PHE A 52 4.32 -8.67 0.98
N ASP A 53 5.26 -9.56 0.65
CA ASP A 53 6.59 -9.17 0.18
C ASP A 53 6.51 -8.46 -1.17
N ARG A 54 5.70 -8.98 -2.11
CA ARG A 54 5.42 -8.30 -3.37
C ARG A 54 4.74 -6.97 -3.15
N LEU A 55 3.72 -6.90 -2.31
CA LEU A 55 3.02 -5.64 -1.98
C LEU A 55 4.00 -4.59 -1.45
N LEU A 56 4.85 -4.97 -0.48
CA LEU A 56 5.86 -4.09 0.09
C LEU A 56 6.88 -3.63 -0.97
N ALA A 57 7.28 -4.51 -1.89
CA ALA A 57 8.19 -4.18 -2.98
C ALA A 57 7.56 -3.17 -3.98
N GLU A 58 6.30 -3.36 -4.34
CA GLU A 58 5.56 -2.45 -5.22
C GLU A 58 5.34 -1.08 -4.57
N VAL A 59 5.01 -1.04 -3.27
CA VAL A 59 4.90 0.20 -2.49
C VAL A 59 6.23 0.94 -2.44
N LYS A 60 7.34 0.25 -2.11
CA LYS A 60 8.69 0.85 -2.12
C LYS A 60 9.06 1.38 -3.52
N THR A 61 8.72 0.64 -4.56
CA THR A 61 8.95 1.05 -5.96
C THR A 61 8.18 2.33 -6.28
N GLY A 62 6.88 2.39 -5.95
CA GLY A 62 6.05 3.56 -6.19
C GLY A 62 6.50 4.79 -5.38
N ILE A 63 6.84 4.63 -4.10
CA ILE A 63 7.39 5.71 -3.26
C ILE A 63 8.71 6.22 -3.87
N GLY A 64 9.60 5.33 -4.28
CA GLY A 64 10.87 5.70 -4.91
C GLY A 64 10.68 6.46 -6.23
N LYS A 65 9.70 6.06 -7.05
CA LYS A 65 9.33 6.80 -8.27
C LYS A 65 8.75 8.17 -7.94
N ALA A 66 7.89 8.27 -6.92
CA ALA A 66 7.25 9.52 -6.52
C ALA A 66 8.27 10.54 -5.97
N ALA A 67 9.19 10.08 -5.12
CA ALA A 67 10.26 10.92 -4.58
C ALA A 67 11.20 11.46 -5.68
N LYS A 68 11.45 10.68 -6.75
CA LYS A 68 12.24 11.13 -7.92
C LYS A 68 11.47 12.09 -8.83
N ALA A 69 10.14 12.11 -8.77
CA ALA A 69 9.31 12.96 -9.61
C ALA A 69 9.17 14.40 -9.07
N THR A 70 9.60 14.65 -7.83
CA THR A 70 9.46 15.94 -7.14
C THR A 70 10.79 16.71 -7.05
N GLN A 71 10.73 18.04 -7.07
CA GLN A 71 11.92 18.90 -6.91
C GLN A 71 12.41 19.00 -5.45
N SER A 72 11.59 18.63 -4.48
CA SER A 72 11.90 18.65 -3.06
C SER A 72 11.30 17.41 -2.38
N PRO A 73 11.86 16.96 -1.24
CA PRO A 73 11.34 15.79 -0.54
C PRO A 73 9.85 15.93 -0.20
N PRO A 74 9.03 14.87 -0.40
CA PRO A 74 7.65 14.85 0.09
C PRO A 74 7.59 15.11 1.59
N VAL A 75 6.59 15.89 2.01
CA VAL A 75 6.42 16.27 3.42
C VAL A 75 5.75 15.16 4.24
N GLY A 76 5.13 14.17 3.59
CA GLY A 76 4.47 13.06 4.25
C GLY A 76 4.03 11.96 3.29
N ILE A 77 3.82 10.77 3.87
CA ILE A 77 3.29 9.59 3.18
C ILE A 77 2.05 9.12 3.96
N GLY A 78 0.96 8.88 3.26
CA GLY A 78 -0.24 8.22 3.78
C GLY A 78 -0.44 6.87 3.11
N ILE A 79 -0.86 5.87 3.88
CA ILE A 79 -1.18 4.53 3.37
C ILE A 79 -2.60 4.19 3.82
N ASP A 80 -3.45 3.84 2.88
CA ASP A 80 -4.77 3.26 3.13
C ASP A 80 -4.89 1.89 2.45
N THR A 81 -5.63 1.00 3.09
CA THR A 81 -5.82 -0.39 2.65
C THR A 81 -7.29 -0.79 2.77
N TRP A 82 -7.63 -1.95 2.21
CA TRP A 82 -8.83 -2.67 2.66
C TRP A 82 -8.75 -2.99 4.16
N GLY A 83 -9.90 -3.20 4.79
CA GLY A 83 -9.99 -3.52 6.22
C GLY A 83 -9.96 -5.02 6.54
N VAL A 84 -10.29 -5.37 7.78
CA VAL A 84 -10.44 -6.75 8.31
C VAL A 84 -9.14 -7.54 8.46
N ASP A 85 -8.32 -7.61 7.42
CA ASP A 85 -7.11 -8.43 7.44
C ASP A 85 -6.00 -7.84 8.32
N PHE A 86 -5.17 -8.72 8.87
CA PHE A 86 -4.09 -8.36 9.78
C PHE A 86 -2.89 -9.31 9.63
N GLY A 87 -1.70 -8.79 9.91
CA GLY A 87 -0.47 -9.57 10.04
C GLY A 87 -0.08 -9.73 11.51
N LEU A 88 0.48 -10.88 11.88
CA LEU A 88 0.99 -11.13 13.22
C LEU A 88 2.51 -10.92 13.24
N LEU A 89 2.98 -10.13 14.20
CA LEU A 89 4.39 -9.84 14.39
C LEU A 89 4.93 -10.55 15.64
N ASP A 90 6.18 -10.98 15.58
CA ASP A 90 6.91 -11.44 16.77
C ASP A 90 7.46 -10.26 17.60
N ALA A 91 8.15 -10.56 18.70
CA ALA A 91 8.71 -9.57 19.61
C ALA A 91 9.80 -8.68 18.95
N GLU A 92 10.39 -9.14 17.85
CA GLU A 92 11.40 -8.42 17.08
C GLU A 92 10.78 -7.61 15.92
N GLY A 93 9.45 -7.62 15.79
CA GLY A 93 8.72 -6.92 14.73
C GLY A 93 8.77 -7.63 13.38
N ARG A 94 9.13 -8.91 13.33
CA ARG A 94 9.13 -9.72 12.10
C ARG A 94 7.75 -10.32 11.88
N LEU A 95 7.32 -10.34 10.64
CA LEU A 95 6.07 -10.99 10.25
C LEU A 95 6.21 -12.51 10.43
N ILE A 96 5.33 -13.09 11.26
CA ILE A 96 5.37 -14.51 11.62
C ILE A 96 5.03 -15.40 10.42
N GLU A 97 4.04 -14.98 9.63
CA GLU A 97 3.61 -15.67 8.41
C GLU A 97 2.90 -14.70 7.44
N PRO A 98 2.76 -15.03 6.14
CA PRO A 98 1.99 -14.22 5.20
C PRO A 98 0.56 -13.99 5.72
N PRO A 99 0.03 -12.75 5.68
CA PRO A 99 -1.30 -12.47 6.22
C PRO A 99 -2.36 -13.27 5.47
N TYR A 100 -3.37 -13.75 6.18
CA TYR A 100 -4.51 -14.37 5.54
C TYR A 100 -5.30 -13.35 4.71
N HIS A 101 -5.83 -13.82 3.59
CA HIS A 101 -6.81 -13.07 2.82
C HIS A 101 -8.20 -13.27 3.45
N TYR A 102 -9.01 -12.21 3.58
CA TYR A 102 -10.34 -12.30 4.21
C TYR A 102 -11.30 -13.30 3.55
N ARG A 103 -11.05 -13.68 2.29
CA ARG A 103 -11.80 -14.72 1.55
C ARG A 103 -11.30 -16.15 1.77
N ASP A 104 -10.28 -16.34 2.60
CA ASP A 104 -9.84 -17.68 2.99
C ASP A 104 -10.97 -18.47 3.68
N SER A 105 -11.02 -19.77 3.46
CA SER A 105 -12.10 -20.61 4.00
C SER A 105 -11.98 -20.90 5.49
N ARG A 106 -10.88 -20.53 6.18
CA ARG A 106 -10.66 -20.82 7.61
C ARG A 106 -11.75 -20.34 8.55
N THR A 107 -12.49 -19.29 8.17
CA THR A 107 -13.57 -18.75 9.00
C THR A 107 -14.96 -19.22 8.60
N GLN A 108 -15.07 -20.13 7.61
CA GLN A 108 -16.36 -20.70 7.23
C GLN A 108 -16.97 -21.49 8.40
N GLY A 109 -18.21 -21.16 8.75
CA GLY A 109 -18.93 -21.80 9.85
C GLY A 109 -18.66 -21.21 11.24
N MET A 110 -17.86 -20.14 11.36
CA MET A 110 -17.75 -19.38 12.60
C MET A 110 -19.00 -18.50 12.82
N LEU A 111 -19.49 -18.44 14.07
CA LEU A 111 -20.62 -17.59 14.52
C LEU A 111 -20.11 -16.47 15.42
#